data_AF-A0A4Q2X9S0-F1
#
_entry.id   AF-A0A4Q2X9S0-F1
#
_cell.length_a   1.000
_cell.length_b   1.000
_cell.length_c   1.000
_cell.angle_alpha   90.00
_cell.angle_beta   90.00
_cell.angle_gamma   90.00
#
_symmetry.space_group_name_H-M   'P 1'
#
loop_
_entity.id
_entity.type
_entity.pdbx_description
1 polymer ?
#
loop_
_entity_poly.entity_id
_entity_poly.type
_entity_poly.pdbx_seq_one_letter_code
_entity_poly.pdbx_strand_id
1 'polypeptide(L)'
;MRTDERDFWYREGRTPIVRHMADRSYTIRAWVKDGEDTVEFEIYRVVSADFGPEGSVEGPVPAFWQRYGVTLRPCAVDSLDDAEREFFGGVKEVGCADWNLHGDLKVDHHVCRREQLEQISAVLCACYDWAPQLITPRQYSAPPAVTLPFLPETP
;
A
#
# COMPACT_ATOMS: atom_id res chain seq x y z
N MET A 1 17.06 -24.58 1.49
CA MET A 1 17.15 -23.30 0.77
C MET A 1 15.72 -22.84 0.56
N ARG A 2 15.16 -22.07 1.51
CA ARG A 2 13.80 -21.52 1.39
C ARG A 2 13.93 -20.29 0.49
N THR A 3 13.45 -20.39 -0.74
CA THR A 3 13.07 -19.20 -1.51
C THR A 3 12.07 -18.44 -0.65
N ASP A 4 12.47 -17.27 -0.17
CA ASP A 4 11.61 -16.37 0.59
C ASP A 4 10.47 -16.00 -0.37
N GLU A 5 9.23 -16.37 -0.05
CA GLU A 5 8.05 -16.19 -0.92
C GLU A 5 7.75 -14.72 -1.23
N ARG A 6 8.53 -13.79 -0.65
CA ARG A 6 8.59 -12.36 -1.00
C ARG A 6 9.20 -12.09 -2.37
N ASP A 7 9.99 -13.01 -2.93
CA ASP A 7 10.58 -12.87 -4.27
C ASP A 7 9.53 -12.98 -5.39
N PHE A 8 8.32 -13.47 -5.11
CA PHE A 8 7.28 -13.64 -6.12
C PHE A 8 6.66 -12.30 -6.60
N TRP A 9 6.90 -11.20 -5.87
CA TRP A 9 6.33 -9.88 -6.15
C TRP A 9 7.34 -8.82 -6.57
N TYR A 10 8.61 -9.18 -6.77
CA TYR A 10 9.55 -8.33 -7.48
C TYR A 10 9.20 -8.33 -8.98
N ARG A 11 8.10 -7.66 -9.33
CA ARG A 11 7.67 -7.41 -10.71
C ARG A 11 8.26 -6.09 -11.21
N GLU A 12 9.10 -6.27 -12.22
CA GLU A 12 9.69 -5.33 -13.16
C GLU A 12 9.06 -3.91 -13.21
N GLY A 13 9.89 -2.90 -12.96
CA GLY A 13 9.87 -1.67 -13.75
C GLY A 13 9.41 -0.37 -13.09
N ARG A 14 8.79 -0.38 -11.90
CA ARG A 14 8.36 0.86 -11.24
C ARG A 14 8.90 0.99 -9.83
N THR A 15 9.58 2.11 -9.56
CA THR A 15 10.01 2.47 -8.21
C THR A 15 8.77 2.72 -7.36
N PRO A 16 8.63 2.02 -6.22
CA PRO A 16 7.49 2.22 -5.36
C PRO A 16 7.50 3.62 -4.75
N ILE A 17 6.32 4.21 -4.58
CA ILE A 17 6.14 5.51 -3.94
C ILE A 17 5.98 5.29 -2.45
N VAL A 18 6.89 5.85 -1.67
CA VAL A 18 6.88 5.75 -0.20
C VAL A 18 6.29 7.02 0.40
N ARG A 19 5.37 6.85 1.35
CA ARG A 19 4.74 7.94 2.09
C ARG A 19 4.68 7.59 3.58
N HIS A 20 4.93 8.58 4.43
CA HIS A 20 4.66 8.47 5.86
C HIS A 20 3.31 9.12 6.18
N MET A 21 2.56 8.53 7.10
CA MET A 21 1.42 9.21 7.70
C MET A 21 1.88 10.49 8.42
N ALA A 22 0.99 11.49 8.50
CA ALA A 22 1.33 12.80 9.09
C ALA A 22 1.74 12.70 10.58
N ASP A 23 1.12 11.79 11.32
CA ASP A 23 1.42 11.47 12.72
C ASP A 23 2.63 10.53 12.88
N ARG A 24 3.22 10.07 11.76
CA ARG A 24 4.34 9.12 11.67
C ARG A 24 4.07 7.75 12.30
N SER A 25 2.81 7.36 12.48
CA SER A 25 2.47 6.03 13.00
C SER A 25 2.68 4.91 12.00
N TYR A 26 2.67 5.24 10.70
CA TYR A 26 2.88 4.29 9.62
C TYR A 26 3.77 4.83 8.49
N THR A 27 4.49 3.90 7.86
CA THR A 27 5.09 4.07 6.53
C THR A 27 4.31 3.22 5.53
N ILE A 28 4.00 3.77 4.37
CA ILE A 28 3.20 3.15 3.31
C ILE A 28 4.05 3.10 2.04
N ARG A 29 4.15 1.93 1.43
CA ARG A 29 4.73 1.70 0.11
C ARG A 29 3.60 1.43 -0.87
N ALA A 30 3.53 2.18 -1.96
CA ALA A 30 2.47 2.06 -2.95
C ALA A 30 3.02 1.91 -4.37
N TRP A 31 2.35 1.13 -5.21
CA TRP A 31 2.65 1.05 -6.63
C TRP A 31 1.40 0.74 -7.45
N VAL A 32 1.36 1.28 -8.68
CA VAL A 32 0.28 0.96 -9.62
C VAL A 32 0.64 -0.35 -10.32
N LYS A 33 -0.25 -1.33 -10.23
CA LYS A 33 -0.09 -2.61 -10.90
C LYS A 33 -0.35 -2.45 -12.39
N ASP A 34 0.64 -2.80 -13.21
CA ASP A 34 0.55 -2.70 -14.66
C ASP A 34 -0.58 -3.59 -15.20
N GLY A 35 -1.52 -2.95 -15.92
CA GLY A 35 -2.62 -3.64 -16.62
C GLY A 35 -3.84 -3.99 -15.76
N GLU A 36 -3.86 -3.62 -14.48
CA GLU A 36 -4.96 -3.97 -13.57
C GLU A 36 -5.67 -2.77 -12.92
N ASP A 37 -5.37 -1.53 -13.32
CA ASP A 37 -5.95 -0.28 -12.78
C ASP A 37 -6.13 -0.33 -11.25
N THR A 38 -5.13 -0.90 -10.58
CA THR A 38 -5.13 -1.21 -9.14
C THR A 38 -3.86 -0.64 -8.54
N VAL A 39 -4.00 0.04 -7.40
CA VAL A 39 -2.86 0.43 -6.57
C VAL A 39 -2.69 -0.58 -5.47
N GLU A 40 -1.54 -1.22 -5.41
CA GLU A 40 -1.16 -2.10 -4.31
C GLU A 40 -0.42 -1.29 -3.23
N PHE A 41 -0.63 -1.68 -1.98
CA PHE A 41 -0.11 -1.03 -0.79
C PHE A 41 0.50 -2.04 0.16
N GLU A 42 1.68 -1.74 0.68
CA GLU A 42 2.24 -2.34 1.88
C GLU A 42 2.34 -1.29 2.97
N ILE A 43 1.86 -1.63 4.16
CA ILE A 43 1.73 -0.71 5.27
C ILE A 43 2.53 -1.26 6.44
N TYR A 44 3.45 -0.46 6.93
CA TYR A 44 4.42 -0.81 7.96
C TYR A 44 4.18 0.05 9.17
N ARG A 45 3.99 -0.58 10.33
CA ARG A 45 3.93 0.14 11.59
C ARG A 45 5.26 0.79 11.89
N VAL A 46 5.20 2.03 12.36
CA VAL A 46 6.33 2.67 13.02
C VAL A 46 6.16 2.44 14.52
N VAL A 47 7.12 1.75 15.12
CA VAL A 47 7.10 1.39 16.54
C VAL A 47 8.00 2.36 17.29
N SER A 48 7.46 2.96 18.35
CA SER A 48 8.26 3.74 19.29
C SER A 48 9.10 2.81 20.15
N ALA A 49 10.37 3.14 20.38
CA ALA A 49 11.22 2.41 21.30
C ALA A 49 10.68 2.55 22.73
N ASP A 50 10.19 1.45 23.30
CA ASP A 50 9.89 1.37 24.73
C ASP A 50 11.17 0.93 25.47
N PHE A 51 11.77 1.88 26.18
CA PHE A 51 12.95 1.62 27.02
C PHE A 51 12.57 1.19 28.45
N GLY A 52 11.29 1.00 28.72
CA GLY A 52 10.77 0.68 30.04
C GLY A 52 10.85 1.85 31.03
N PRO A 53 10.36 1.66 32.27
CA PRO A 53 10.28 2.71 33.28
C PRO A 53 11.65 3.20 33.79
N GLU A 54 12.72 2.43 33.57
CA GLU A 54 14.08 2.79 34.00
C GLU A 54 14.89 3.52 32.91
N GLY A 55 14.41 3.49 31.66
CA GLY A 55 15.05 4.12 30.51
C GLY A 55 14.34 5.40 30.09
N SER A 56 14.36 6.44 30.93
CA SER A 56 13.91 7.76 30.47
C SER A 56 14.93 8.31 29.47
N VAL A 57 14.57 8.37 28.19
CA VAL A 57 15.38 9.05 27.18
C VAL A 57 15.03 10.52 27.21
N GLU A 58 16.01 11.40 27.44
CA GLU A 58 15.83 12.84 27.21
C GLU A 58 15.72 13.09 25.70
N GLY A 59 14.54 13.50 25.23
CA GLY A 59 14.29 13.81 23.82
C GLY A 59 13.18 12.95 23.18
N PRO A 60 12.95 13.10 21.87
CA PRO A 60 11.95 12.31 21.16
C PRO A 60 12.35 10.83 21.18
N VAL A 61 11.41 9.98 21.59
CA VAL A 61 11.57 8.52 21.56
C VAL A 61 11.90 8.09 20.13
N PRO A 62 13.04 7.42 19.88
CA PRO A 62 13.38 6.88 18.58
C PRO A 62 12.28 5.94 18.09
N ALA A 63 11.95 6.05 16.81
CA ALA A 63 10.94 5.21 16.17
C ALA A 63 11.58 4.41 15.03
N PHE A 64 11.17 3.16 14.85
CA PHE A 64 11.77 2.23 13.89
C PHE A 64 10.71 1.31 13.29
N TRP A 65 11.08 0.60 12.22
CA TRP A 65 10.32 -0.52 11.70
C TRP A 65 10.76 -1.82 12.35
N GLN A 66 9.79 -2.64 12.76
CA GLN A 66 10.07 -3.95 13.36
C GLN A 66 10.56 -4.92 12.29
N ARG A 67 11.56 -5.75 12.61
CA ARG A 67 12.04 -6.82 11.73
C ARG A 67 10.99 -7.91 11.54
N TYR A 68 10.81 -8.34 10.29
CA TYR A 68 9.93 -9.47 9.95
C TYR A 68 10.35 -10.78 10.63
N GLY A 69 9.37 -11.53 11.14
CA GLY A 69 9.57 -12.88 11.69
C GLY A 69 10.24 -12.94 13.06
N VAL A 70 10.38 -11.80 13.76
CA VAL A 70 10.95 -11.75 15.11
C VAL A 70 9.84 -11.62 16.15
N THR A 71 9.71 -12.63 17.01
CA THR A 71 8.72 -12.68 18.09
C THR A 71 9.20 -12.07 19.42
N LEU A 72 10.51 -11.81 19.57
CA LEU A 72 11.11 -11.41 20.83
C LEU A 72 11.84 -10.06 20.70
N ARG A 73 11.36 -9.07 21.45
CA ARG A 73 11.89 -7.70 21.62
C ARG A 73 11.80 -6.81 20.37
N PRO A 74 11.80 -5.49 20.56
CA PRO A 74 11.85 -4.57 19.43
C PRO A 74 13.17 -4.75 18.67
N CYS A 75 13.08 -5.00 17.37
CA CYS A 75 14.21 -5.27 16.49
C CYS A 75 14.13 -4.32 15.31
N ALA A 76 14.89 -3.23 15.36
CA ALA A 76 14.92 -2.23 14.31
C ALA A 76 15.54 -2.78 13.01
N VAL A 77 15.06 -2.27 11.89
CA VAL A 77 15.65 -2.47 10.55
C VAL A 77 15.79 -1.13 9.83
N ASP A 78 16.75 -1.08 8.91
CA ASP A 78 17.06 0.11 8.13
C ASP A 78 16.33 0.14 6.78
N SER A 79 15.67 -0.97 6.40
CA SER A 79 14.98 -1.12 5.11
C SER A 79 13.54 -1.63 5.31
N LEU A 80 12.65 -1.22 4.41
CA LEU A 80 11.27 -1.75 4.36
C LEU A 80 11.22 -3.20 3.88
N ASP A 81 12.25 -3.68 3.20
CA ASP A 81 12.32 -5.06 2.71
C ASP A 81 12.55 -6.04 3.87
N ASP A 82 13.23 -5.60 4.92
CA ASP A 82 13.44 -6.35 6.16
C ASP A 82 12.33 -6.14 7.20
N ALA A 83 11.45 -5.17 6.96
CA ALA A 83 10.41 -4.76 7.90
C ALA A 83 9.19 -5.69 7.86
N GLU A 84 8.58 -5.86 9.02
CA GLU A 84 7.30 -6.54 9.17
C GLU A 84 6.18 -5.66 8.61
N ARG A 85 5.44 -6.22 7.65
CA ARG A 85 4.24 -5.59 7.09
C ARG A 85 3.09 -5.82 8.06
N GLU A 86 2.43 -4.74 8.47
CA GLU A 86 1.21 -4.84 9.29
C GLU A 86 0.00 -5.12 8.40
N PHE A 87 -0.12 -4.39 7.28
CA PHE A 87 -1.20 -4.61 6.31
C PHE A 87 -0.64 -4.68 4.90
N PHE A 88 -1.32 -5.44 4.05
CA PHE A 88 -1.09 -5.47 2.62
C PHE A 88 -2.43 -5.51 1.89
N GLY A 89 -2.53 -4.90 0.72
CA GLY A 89 -3.75 -4.94 -0.06
C GLY A 89 -3.68 -4.09 -1.31
N GLY A 90 -4.84 -3.85 -1.91
CA GLY A 90 -4.92 -2.98 -3.07
C GLY A 90 -6.29 -2.37 -3.27
N VAL A 91 -6.31 -1.21 -3.91
CA VAL A 91 -7.49 -0.44 -4.25
C VAL A 91 -7.61 -0.38 -5.76
N LYS A 92 -8.71 -0.90 -6.29
CA LYS A 92 -9.05 -0.90 -7.71
C LYS A 92 -9.65 0.44 -8.10
N GLU A 93 -9.51 0.85 -9.37
CA GLU A 93 -10.09 2.08 -9.92
C GLU A 93 -11.61 2.16 -9.69
N VAL A 94 -12.30 1.02 -9.71
CA VAL A 94 -13.75 0.93 -9.44
C VAL A 94 -14.13 1.24 -7.98
N GLY A 95 -13.16 1.55 -7.11
CA GLY A 95 -13.38 1.91 -5.71
C GLY A 95 -13.55 0.72 -4.77
N CYS A 96 -13.34 -0.51 -5.23
CA CYS A 96 -13.25 -1.68 -4.36
C CYS A 96 -11.80 -1.95 -3.94
N ALA A 97 -11.61 -2.38 -2.71
CA ALA A 97 -10.32 -2.68 -2.13
C ALA A 97 -10.34 -4.02 -1.40
N ASP A 98 -9.23 -4.73 -1.50
CA ASP A 98 -8.97 -6.01 -0.86
C ASP A 98 -7.79 -5.83 0.11
N TRP A 99 -7.95 -6.23 1.37
CA TRP A 99 -6.95 -6.06 2.43
C TRP A 99 -6.69 -7.36 3.19
N ASN A 100 -5.42 -7.58 3.52
CA ASN A 100 -4.91 -8.63 4.39
C ASN A 100 -4.33 -7.98 5.64
N LEU A 101 -4.77 -8.43 6.83
CA LEU A 101 -4.45 -7.81 8.10
C LEU A 101 -3.36 -8.52 8.90
N HIS A 102 -3.01 -9.77 8.57
CA HIS A 102 -2.15 -10.61 9.41
C HIS A 102 -0.91 -11.15 8.70
N GLY A 103 -0.46 -10.46 7.64
CA GLY A 103 0.74 -10.83 6.89
C GLY A 103 0.63 -12.16 6.15
N ASP A 104 -0.53 -12.82 6.17
CA ASP A 104 -0.87 -13.97 5.34
C ASP A 104 -1.44 -13.51 3.99
N LEU A 105 -1.45 -14.44 3.02
CA LEU A 105 -1.84 -14.16 1.63
C LEU A 105 -3.36 -14.18 1.41
N LYS A 106 -4.17 -14.22 2.46
CA LYS A 106 -5.63 -14.30 2.36
C LYS A 106 -6.25 -12.93 2.53
N VAL A 107 -7.21 -12.62 1.65
CA VAL A 107 -8.05 -11.43 1.78
C VAL A 107 -8.94 -11.57 3.00
N ASP A 108 -8.66 -10.75 4.01
CA ASP A 108 -9.44 -10.67 5.24
C ASP A 108 -10.65 -9.74 5.05
N HIS A 109 -10.47 -8.66 4.29
CA HIS A 109 -11.51 -7.65 4.08
C HIS A 109 -11.60 -7.22 2.63
N HIS A 110 -12.77 -7.48 2.04
CA HIS A 110 -13.21 -6.82 0.81
C HIS A 110 -14.14 -5.66 1.17
N VAL A 111 -13.82 -4.46 0.69
CA VAL A 111 -14.63 -3.25 0.86
C VAL A 111 -14.86 -2.58 -0.49
N CYS A 112 -16.01 -1.95 -0.69
CA CYS A 112 -16.28 -1.16 -1.90
C CYS A 112 -16.61 0.30 -1.60
N ARG A 113 -16.52 0.70 -0.32
CA ARG A 113 -16.75 2.07 0.11
C ARG A 113 -15.81 2.44 1.25
N ARG A 114 -15.38 3.69 1.26
CA ARG A 114 -14.49 4.27 2.29
C ARG A 114 -15.05 4.10 3.70
N GLU A 115 -16.36 4.27 3.89
CA GLU A 115 -17.00 4.22 5.22
C GLU A 115 -16.87 2.84 5.89
N GLN A 116 -16.70 1.78 5.09
CA GLN A 116 -16.46 0.43 5.61
C GLN A 116 -15.08 0.30 6.27
N LEU A 117 -14.10 1.10 5.82
CA LEU A 117 -12.75 1.11 6.36
C LEU A 117 -12.64 1.96 7.64
N GLU A 118 -13.55 2.90 7.86
CA GLU A 118 -13.54 3.79 9.02
C GLU A 118 -13.67 3.02 10.34
N GLN A 119 -14.34 1.86 10.31
CA GLN A 119 -14.48 0.96 11.46
C GLN A 119 -13.27 0.03 11.65
N ILE A 120 -12.40 -0.07 10.64
CA ILE A 120 -11.27 -1.00 10.62
C ILE A 120 -10.00 -0.25 10.99
N SER A 121 -9.62 0.75 10.21
CA SER A 121 -8.35 1.45 10.42
C SER A 121 -8.22 2.73 9.60
N ALA A 122 -7.74 3.79 10.26
CA ALA A 122 -7.50 5.09 9.64
C ALA A 122 -6.42 5.05 8.53
N VAL A 123 -5.40 4.19 8.67
CA VAL A 123 -4.34 4.08 7.65
C VAL A 123 -4.86 3.44 6.36
N LEU A 124 -5.82 2.53 6.46
CA LEU A 124 -6.48 1.93 5.28
C LEU A 124 -7.35 2.98 4.56
N CYS A 125 -8.08 3.81 5.31
CA CYS A 125 -8.80 4.95 4.73
C CYS A 125 -7.86 5.90 4.00
N ALA A 126 -6.69 6.21 4.59
CA ALA A 126 -5.70 7.07 3.95
C ALA A 126 -5.16 6.48 2.64
N CYS A 127 -4.94 5.15 2.59
CA CYS A 127 -4.53 4.48 1.36
C CYS A 127 -5.64 4.48 0.31
N TYR A 128 -6.89 4.24 0.72
CA TYR A 128 -8.08 4.32 -0.13
C TYR A 128 -8.22 5.69 -0.80
N ASP A 129 -8.05 6.77 -0.04
CA ASP A 129 -8.12 8.15 -0.55
C ASP A 129 -6.95 8.53 -1.45
N TRP A 130 -5.81 7.88 -1.22
CA TRP A 130 -4.59 8.15 -1.96
C TRP A 130 -4.58 7.42 -3.31
N ALA A 131 -5.18 6.24 -3.41
CA ALA A 131 -5.15 5.41 -4.60
C ALA A 131 -5.60 6.14 -5.89
N PRO A 132 -6.71 6.90 -5.93
CA PRO A 132 -7.13 7.62 -7.14
C PRO A 132 -6.13 8.69 -7.60
N GLN A 133 -5.25 9.17 -6.73
CA GLN A 133 -4.21 10.13 -7.07
C GLN A 133 -3.01 9.45 -7.76
N LEU A 134 -2.82 8.16 -7.47
CA LEU A 134 -1.75 7.32 -8.02
C LEU A 134 -2.17 6.63 -9.32
N ILE A 135 -3.43 6.24 -9.42
CA ILE A 135 -4.10 5.94 -10.68
C ILE A 135 -4.35 7.29 -11.35
N THR A 136 -3.28 7.97 -11.79
CA THR A 136 -3.46 9.05 -12.76
C THR A 136 -4.32 8.47 -13.87
N PRO A 137 -5.38 9.15 -14.34
CA PRO A 137 -6.01 8.71 -15.56
C PRO A 137 -4.85 8.66 -16.54
N ARG A 138 -4.54 7.47 -17.08
CA ARG A 138 -3.91 7.46 -18.38
C ARG A 138 -4.71 8.49 -19.13
N GLN A 139 -4.05 9.54 -19.62
CA GLN A 139 -4.56 10.18 -20.79
C GLN A 139 -4.83 8.98 -21.70
N TYR A 140 -6.10 8.58 -21.78
CA TYR A 140 -6.61 8.04 -22.99
C TYR A 140 -6.24 9.15 -23.97
N SER A 141 -5.06 9.02 -24.58
CA SER A 141 -4.95 9.12 -26.01
C SER A 141 -6.05 8.19 -26.52
N ALA A 142 -7.29 8.66 -26.45
CA ALA A 142 -8.29 8.26 -27.41
C ALA A 142 -7.50 8.42 -28.71
N PRO A 143 -7.25 7.34 -29.48
CA PRO A 143 -6.78 7.55 -30.83
C PRO A 143 -7.72 8.62 -31.40
N PRO A 144 -7.19 9.72 -31.98
CA PRO A 144 -8.04 10.79 -32.48
C PRO A 144 -9.15 10.10 -33.24
N ALA A 145 -10.41 10.36 -32.85
CA ALA A 145 -11.55 9.68 -33.43
C ALA A 145 -11.32 9.71 -34.94
N VAL A 146 -10.96 8.56 -35.51
CA VAL A 146 -10.79 8.47 -36.95
C VAL A 146 -12.21 8.61 -37.41
N THR A 147 -12.57 9.82 -37.81
CA THR A 147 -13.78 10.07 -38.59
C THR A 147 -13.65 9.12 -39.77
N LEU A 148 -14.33 7.97 -39.70
CA LEU A 148 -14.38 7.06 -40.82
C LEU A 148 -15.07 7.86 -41.92
N PRO A 149 -14.38 8.19 -43.01
CA PRO A 149 -15.06 8.83 -44.11
C PRO A 149 -15.98 7.75 -44.69
N PHE A 150 -17.22 8.14 -44.97
CA PHE A 150 -18.22 7.35 -45.69
C PHE A 150 -18.96 6.29 -44.86
N LEU A 151 -20.03 6.72 -44.20
CA LEU A 151 -21.30 6.02 -44.35
C LEU A 151 -22.22 6.93 -45.18
N PRO A 152 -22.75 6.46 -46.32
CA PRO A 152 -23.75 7.21 -47.05
C PRO A 152 -25.03 7.29 -46.21
N GLU A 153 -25.65 8.46 -46.18
CA GLU A 153 -27.04 8.58 -45.73
C GLU A 153 -27.90 7.75 -46.70
N THR A 154 -28.41 6.62 -46.24
CA THR A 154 -29.40 5.82 -46.95
C THR A 154 -30.78 6.50 -46.90
N PRO A 155 -31.64 6.23 -47.89
CA PRO A 155 -32.34 7.21 -48.74
C PRO A 155 -33.49 7.99 -48.09
#